data_AF-A0A6G7X086-F1
#
_entry.id   AF-A0A6G7X086-F1
#
_cell.length_a   1.000
_cell.length_b   1.000
_cell.length_c   1.000
_cell.angle_alpha   90.00
_cell.angle_beta   90.00
_cell.angle_gamma   90.00
#
_symmetry.space_group_name_H-M   'P 1'
#
loop_
_entity.id
_entity.type
_entity.pdbx_description
1 polymer ?
#
loop_
_entity_poly.entity_id
_entity_poly.type
_entity_poly.pdbx_seq_one_letter_code
_entity_poly.pdbx_strand_id
1 'polypeptide(L)'
;MKCDPSIQNRVKRINGQVQGVLKMMEEERSCEDIVTQLSAIRSSVDKVMSLITTANLVSTIEETYDISLEGIDEALNLVVKSK
;
A
#
# COMPACT_ATOMS: atom_id res chain seq x y z
N MET A 1 5.70 -0.84 16.65
CA MET A 1 5.79 -1.10 15.19
C MET A 1 6.90 -0.29 14.54
N LYS A 2 8.02 -0.92 14.18
CA LYS A 2 9.04 -0.31 13.30
C LYS A 2 8.58 -0.63 11.87
N CYS A 3 8.20 0.37 11.08
CA CYS A 3 7.69 0.13 9.72
C CYS A 3 8.70 -0.68 8.91
N ASP A 4 8.24 -1.82 8.37
CA ASP A 4 9.01 -2.70 7.50
C ASP A 4 9.65 -1.88 6.35
N PRO A 5 10.96 -2.05 6.07
CA PRO A 5 11.64 -1.43 4.93
C PRO A 5 10.90 -1.59 3.58
N SER A 6 10.19 -2.70 3.39
CA SER A 6 9.32 -2.98 2.23
C SER A 6 8.17 -1.98 2.12
N ILE A 7 7.52 -1.63 3.23
CA ILE A 7 6.46 -0.62 3.29
C ILE A 7 7.03 0.77 2.95
N GLN A 8 8.20 1.11 3.49
CA GLN A 8 8.87 2.37 3.15
C GLN A 8 9.16 2.48 1.65
N ASN A 9 9.65 1.40 1.03
CA ASN A 9 9.91 1.36 -0.41
C ASN A 9 8.63 1.52 -1.25
N ARG A 10 7.49 0.98 -0.78
CA ARG A 10 6.19 1.19 -1.43
C ARG A 10 5.74 2.65 -1.36
N VAL A 11 5.88 3.28 -0.19
CA VAL A 11 5.57 4.71 -0.01
C VAL A 11 6.46 5.59 -0.89
N LYS A 12 7.77 5.28 -0.99
CA LYS A 12 8.68 6.00 -1.90
C LYS A 12 8.24 5.89 -3.37
N ARG A 13 7.76 4.73 -3.80
CA ARG A 13 7.20 4.55 -5.15
C ARG A 13 5.94 5.39 -5.37
N ILE A 14 5.03 5.40 -4.41
CA ILE A 14 3.82 6.24 -4.44
C ILE A 14 4.21 7.72 -4.56
N ASN A 15 5.20 8.17 -3.78
CA ASN A 15 5.70 9.54 -3.88
C ASN A 15 6.21 9.85 -5.30
N GLY A 16 6.98 8.96 -5.92
CA GLY A 16 7.41 9.11 -7.31
C GLY A 16 6.25 9.21 -8.31
N GLN A 17 5.17 8.44 -8.11
CA GLN A 17 3.97 8.53 -8.93
C GLN A 17 3.26 9.88 -8.78
N VAL A 18 3.14 10.40 -7.55
CA VAL A 18 2.56 11.72 -7.27
C VAL A 18 3.37 12.82 -7.95
N GLN A 19 4.70 12.78 -7.86
CA GLN A 19 5.57 13.72 -8.57
C GLN A 19 5.38 13.62 -10.09
N GLY A 20 5.20 12.40 -10.62
CA GLY A 20 4.88 12.19 -12.02
C GLY A 20 3.56 12.85 -12.45
N VAL A 21 2.52 12.76 -11.63
CA VAL A 21 1.23 13.42 -11.90
C VAL A 21 1.39 14.94 -11.93
N LEU A 22 2.14 15.53 -10.99
CA LEU A 22 2.40 16.98 -10.99
C LEU A 22 3.09 17.42 -12.28
N LYS A 23 4.12 16.68 -12.74
CA LYS A 23 4.80 16.94 -14.02
C LYS A 23 3.84 16.84 -15.21
N MET A 24 2.96 15.84 -15.23
CA MET A 24 1.95 15.71 -16.29
C MET A 24 0.99 16.91 -16.35
N MET A 25 0.68 17.51 -15.20
CA MET A 25 -0.14 18.73 -15.15
C MET A 25 0.61 19.94 -15.68
N GLU A 26 1.91 20.08 -15.36
CA GLU A 26 2.78 21.11 -15.92
C GLU A 26 2.95 20.96 -17.45
N GLU A 27 2.93 19.72 -17.94
CA GLU A 27 2.98 19.38 -19.37
C GLU A 27 1.61 19.46 -20.08
N GLU A 28 0.56 19.97 -19.40
CA GLU A 28 -0.80 20.11 -19.92
C GLU A 28 -1.37 18.80 -20.53
N ARG A 29 -1.02 17.65 -19.93
CA ARG A 29 -1.56 16.34 -20.33
C ARG A 29 -3.08 16.29 -20.13
N SER A 30 -3.72 15.39 -20.88
CA SER A 30 -5.17 15.20 -20.83
C SER A 30 -5.67 14.85 -19.42
N CYS A 31 -6.86 15.31 -19.06
CA CYS A 31 -7.48 14.96 -17.78
C CYS A 31 -7.68 13.45 -17.63
N GLU A 32 -7.93 12.72 -18.72
CA GLU A 32 -8.08 11.27 -18.73
C GLU A 32 -6.77 10.56 -18.32
N ASP A 33 -5.62 11.00 -18.85
CA ASP A 33 -4.31 10.48 -18.45
C ASP A 33 -4.03 10.74 -16.96
N ILE A 34 -4.35 11.95 -16.49
CA ILE A 34 -4.19 12.33 -15.09
C ILE A 34 -5.04 11.45 -14.17
N VAL A 35 -6.33 11.27 -14.49
CA VAL A 35 -7.25 10.42 -13.73
C VAL A 35 -6.78 8.98 -13.71
N THR A 36 -6.23 8.48 -14.83
CA THR A 36 -5.64 7.14 -14.91
C THR A 36 -4.48 6.97 -13.93
N GLN A 37 -3.54 7.93 -13.89
CA GLN A 37 -2.42 7.87 -12.95
C GLN A 37 -2.85 8.04 -11.49
N LEU A 38 -3.79 8.94 -11.21
CA LEU A 38 -4.36 9.09 -9.87
C LEU A 38 -5.06 7.82 -9.39
N SER A 39 -5.75 7.10 -10.29
CA SER A 39 -6.38 5.82 -9.98
C SER A 39 -5.36 4.73 -9.65
N ALA A 40 -4.21 4.71 -10.34
CA ALA A 40 -3.10 3.82 -10.03
C ALA A 40 -2.45 4.15 -8.68
N ILE A 41 -2.31 5.44 -8.35
CA ILE A 41 -1.84 5.91 -7.04
C ILE A 41 -2.79 5.46 -5.93
N ARG A 42 -4.10 5.70 -6.09
CA ARG A 42 -5.12 5.26 -5.13
C ARG A 42 -5.01 3.76 -4.86
N SER A 43 -4.93 2.95 -5.91
CA SER A 43 -4.80 1.48 -5.79
C SER A 43 -3.52 1.08 -5.04
N SER A 44 -2.42 1.81 -5.24
CA SER A 44 -1.15 1.57 -4.57
C SER A 44 -1.22 1.94 -3.08
N VAL A 45 -1.88 3.06 -2.76
CA VAL A 45 -2.13 3.51 -1.37
C VAL A 45 -3.00 2.49 -0.64
N ASP A 46 -4.11 2.05 -1.24
CA ASP A 46 -5.02 1.07 -0.64
C ASP A 46 -4.30 -0.24 -0.27
N LYS A 47 -3.39 -0.70 -1.14
CA LYS A 47 -2.54 -1.87 -0.89
C LYS A 47 -1.59 -1.66 0.29
N VAL A 48 -0.95 -0.50 0.39
CA VAL A 48 -0.07 -0.18 1.53
C VAL A 48 -0.84 -0.10 2.84
N MET A 49 -2.01 0.55 2.84
CA MET A 49 -2.86 0.62 4.03
C MET A 49 -3.31 -0.77 4.48
N SER A 50 -3.77 -1.62 3.56
CA SER A 50 -4.18 -2.99 3.87
C SER A 50 -3.05 -3.80 4.52
N LEU A 51 -1.82 -3.69 4.01
CA LEU A 51 -0.66 -4.36 4.60
C LEU A 51 -0.37 -3.86 6.02
N ILE A 52 -0.39 -2.54 6.25
CA ILE A 52 -0.12 -1.97 7.57
C ILE A 52 -1.20 -2.38 8.58
N THR A 53 -2.48 -2.23 8.21
CA THR A 53 -3.60 -2.57 9.09
C THR A 53 -3.60 -4.06 9.43
N THR A 54 -3.33 -4.93 8.45
CA THR A 54 -3.35 -6.37 8.72
C THR A 54 -2.12 -6.79 9.54
N ALA A 55 -0.94 -6.24 9.28
CA ALA A 55 0.23 -6.47 10.13
C ALA A 55 -0.03 -6.05 11.60
N ASN A 56 -0.69 -4.90 11.80
CA ASN A 56 -1.09 -4.46 13.14
C ASN A 56 -2.11 -5.43 13.79
N LEU A 57 -3.09 -5.90 13.04
CA LEU A 57 -4.07 -6.89 13.52
C LEU A 57 -3.38 -8.17 14.00
N VAL A 58 -2.46 -8.71 13.21
CA VAL A 58 -1.70 -9.93 13.56
C VAL A 58 -0.89 -9.72 14.84
N SER A 59 -0.08 -8.65 14.90
CA SER A 59 0.70 -8.29 16.09
C SER A 59 -0.20 -8.17 17.33
N THR A 60 -1.37 -7.56 17.20
CA THR A 60 -2.31 -7.39 18.31
C THR A 60 -2.84 -8.74 18.80
N ILE A 61 -3.18 -9.66 17.90
CA ILE A 61 -3.68 -10.99 18.27
C ILE A 61 -2.58 -11.81 18.95
N GLU A 62 -1.37 -11.84 18.37
CA GLU A 62 -0.23 -12.56 18.94
C GLU A 62 0.11 -12.05 20.34
N GLU A 63 0.17 -10.73 20.53
CA GLU A 63 0.43 -10.09 21.83
C GLU A 63 -0.69 -10.32 22.85
N THR A 64 -1.96 -10.31 22.41
CA THR A 64 -3.11 -10.44 23.33
C THR A 64 -3.30 -11.86 23.86
N TYR A 65 -3.07 -12.85 23.01
CA TYR A 65 -3.32 -14.26 23.33
C TYR A 65 -2.04 -15.05 23.63
N ASP A 66 -0.87 -14.43 23.54
CA ASP A 66 0.45 -15.06 23.68
C ASP A 66 0.60 -16.28 22.75
N ILE A 67 0.15 -16.10 21.51
CA ILE A 67 0.22 -17.12 20.45
C ILE A 67 1.13 -16.65 19.33
N SER A 68 1.69 -17.60 18.57
CA SER A 68 2.31 -17.32 17.28
C SER A 68 1.42 -17.87 16.17
N LEU A 69 1.11 -17.03 15.19
CA LEU A 69 0.25 -17.40 14.08
C LEU A 69 1.11 -17.77 12.87
N GLU A 70 1.15 -19.06 12.54
CA GLU A 70 1.84 -19.56 11.35
C GLU A 70 0.96 -19.49 10.09
N GLY A 71 1.58 -19.32 8.91
CA GLY A 71 0.89 -19.35 7.62
C GLY A 71 0.09 -18.08 7.28
N ILE A 72 0.20 -17.03 8.09
CA ILE A 72 -0.53 -15.78 7.89
C ILE A 72 -0.16 -15.05 6.59
N ASP A 73 1.07 -15.22 6.11
CA ASP A 73 1.54 -14.57 4.89
C ASP A 73 0.72 -14.98 3.64
N GLU A 74 0.21 -16.21 3.59
CA GLU A 74 -0.65 -16.66 2.49
C GLU A 74 -2.03 -16.01 2.56
N ALA A 75 -2.62 -15.93 3.76
CA ALA A 75 -3.89 -15.25 3.98
C ALA A 75 -3.78 -13.74 3.68
N LEU A 76 -2.68 -13.10 4.10
CA LEU A 76 -2.35 -11.71 3.79
C LEU A 76 -2.32 -11.46 2.28
N ASN A 77 -1.69 -12.35 1.52
CA ASN A 77 -1.61 -12.23 0.07
C ASN A 77 -2.98 -12.30 -0.61
N LEU A 78 -3.94 -13.05 -0.07
CA LEU A 78 -5.31 -13.09 -0.59
C LEU A 78 -6.04 -11.76 -0.36
N VAL A 79 -5.91 -11.18 0.84
CA VAL A 79 -6.51 -9.87 1.17
C VAL A 79 -5.96 -8.79 0.24
N VAL A 80 -4.64 -8.77 0.03
CA VAL A 80 -3.95 -7.75 -0.77
C VAL A 80 -4.21 -7.91 -2.29
N LYS A 81 -4.42 -9.14 -2.78
CA LYS A 81 -4.70 -9.42 -4.20
C LYS A 81 -6.17 -9.24 -4.58
N SER A 82 -7.09 -9.14 -3.62
CA SER A 82 -8.54 -9.05 -3.89
C SER A 82 -9.02 -7.73 -4.50
N LYS A 83 -8.11 -6.79 -4.83
CA LYS A 83 -8.42 -5.49 -5.45
C LYS A 83 -7.45 -5.08 -6.56
#